data_AF-A0A3D3F679-F1
#
_entry.id   AF-A0A3D3F679-F1
#
_cell.length_a   1.000
_cell.length_b   1.000
_cell.length_c   1.000
_cell.angle_alpha   90.00
_cell.angle_beta   90.00
_cell.angle_gamma   90.00
#
_symmetry.space_group_name_H-M   'P 1'
#
loop_
_entity.id
_entity.type
_entity.pdbx_description
1 polymer ?
#
loop_
_entity_poly.entity_id
_entity_poly.type
_entity_poly.pdbx_seq_one_letter_code
_entity_poly.pdbx_strand_id
1 'polypeptide(L)' 'TAEGAAASNLALADSPAETAAANTLPVELKSGKIRTALNLVDHPENFKKEVMVEGDLEKYFSLPGIKSLSAYKFVK' A
#
# COMPACT_ATOMS: atom_id res chain seq x y z
N THR A 1 0.95 -0.60 15.44
CA THR A 1 -0.12 -1.13 14.56
C THR A 1 -0.43 -0.06 13.52
N ALA A 2 -0.98 -0.42 12.36
CA ALA A 2 -1.43 0.55 11.36
C ALA A 2 -2.84 1.03 11.74
N GLU A 3 -2.91 2.09 12.55
CA GLU A 3 -4.18 2.65 13.01
C GLU A 3 -4.98 3.20 11.81
N GLY A 4 -6.27 2.88 11.74
CA GLY A 4 -7.14 3.30 10.63
C GLY A 4 -6.96 2.53 9.31
N ALA A 5 -6.23 1.41 9.30
CA ALA A 5 -6.03 0.61 8.10
C ALA A 5 -7.35 0.13 7.48
N ALA A 6 -7.47 0.28 6.16
CA ALA A 6 -8.53 -0.31 5.36
C ALA A 6 -7.97 -1.44 4.51
N ALA A 7 -8.70 -2.55 4.37
CA ALA A 7 -8.20 -3.69 3.59
C ALA A 7 -8.06 -3.39 2.09
N SER A 8 -8.68 -2.32 1.59
CA SER A 8 -8.76 -1.97 0.17
C SER A 8 -7.63 -1.07 -0.32
N ASN A 9 -6.71 -0.62 0.54
CA ASN A 9 -5.59 0.22 0.13
C ASN A 9 -4.39 0.12 1.08
N LEU A 10 -3.28 0.68 0.62
CA LEU A 10 -2.08 0.94 1.41
C LEU A 10 -1.58 2.36 1.13
N ALA A 11 -0.83 2.90 2.08
CA ALA A 11 0.01 4.06 1.88
C ALA A 11 1.47 3.60 1.86
N LEU A 12 2.14 3.74 0.71
CA LEU A 12 3.58 3.51 0.60
C LEU A 12 4.33 4.80 0.87
N ALA A 13 5.44 4.72 1.59
CA ALA A 13 6.30 5.86 1.86
C ALA A 13 7.75 5.44 1.68
N ASP A 14 8.62 6.42 1.43
CA ASP A 14 10.07 6.20 1.34
C ASP A 14 10.68 5.83 2.70
N SER A 15 10.07 6.29 3.79
CA SER A 15 10.51 6.01 5.16
C SER A 15 9.47 5.23 5.96
N PRO A 16 9.87 4.20 6.74
CA PRO A 16 8.97 3.46 7.63
C PRO A 16 8.49 4.28 8.85
N ALA A 17 9.04 5.49 9.03
CA ALA A 17 8.63 6.42 10.08
C ALA A 17 7.75 7.57 9.56
N GLU A 18 7.42 7.61 8.27
CA GLU A 18 6.58 8.66 7.69
C GLU A 18 5.15 8.61 8.25
N THR A 19 4.60 9.79 8.54
CA THR A 19 3.24 9.98 9.08
C THR A 19 2.45 11.04 8.34
N ALA A 20 3.11 11.87 7.52
CA ALA A 20 2.46 12.88 6.69
C ALA A 20 1.86 12.22 5.44
N ALA A 21 0.53 12.24 5.32
CA ALA A 21 -0.19 11.67 4.18
C ALA A 21 0.29 12.23 2.82
N ALA A 22 0.71 13.51 2.78
CA ALA A 22 1.24 14.16 1.59
C ALA A 22 2.57 13.56 1.08
N ASN A 23 3.30 12.84 1.94
CA ASN A 23 4.56 12.17 1.61
C ASN A 23 4.37 10.68 1.33
N THR A 24 3.12 10.24 1.15
CA THR A 24 2.79 8.85 0.84
C THR A 24 2.21 8.72 -0.56
N LEU A 25 2.43 7.55 -1.15
CA LEU A 25 1.85 7.12 -2.41
C LEU A 25 0.69 6.16 -2.10
N PRO A 26 -0.58 6.55 -2.31
CA PRO A 26 -1.70 5.67 -2.07
C PRO A 26 -1.75 4.58 -3.14
N VAL A 27 -1.99 3.34 -2.70
CA VAL A 27 -2.01 2.14 -3.54
C VAL A 27 -3.35 1.43 -3.37
N GLU A 28 -4.04 1.17 -4.49
CA GLU A 28 -5.31 0.45 -4.50
C GLU A 28 -5.09 -1.07 -4.42
N LEU A 29 -5.77 -1.71 -3.46
CA LEU A 29 -5.82 -3.15 -3.31
C LEU A 29 -7.22 -3.67 -3.70
N LYS A 30 -7.44 -3.89 -4.99
CA LYS A 30 -8.66 -4.56 -5.49
C LYS A 30 -8.79 -5.95 -4.85
N SER A 31 -10.02 -6.40 -4.62
CA SER A 31 -10.30 -7.76 -4.13
C SER A 31 -9.58 -8.80 -4.98
N GLY A 32 -8.83 -9.70 -4.34
CA GLY A 32 -8.02 -10.70 -5.01
C GLY A 32 -6.74 -11.02 -4.24
N LYS A 33 -5.86 -11.79 -4.87
CA LYS A 33 -4.67 -12.37 -4.22
C LYS A 33 -3.71 -11.32 -3.63
N ILE A 34 -3.48 -10.20 -4.33
CA ILE A 34 -2.58 -9.15 -3.88
C ILE A 34 -3.12 -8.48 -2.61
N ARG A 35 -4.41 -8.15 -2.56
CA ARG A 35 -5.06 -7.64 -1.35
C ARG A 35 -4.96 -8.63 -0.20
N THR A 36 -5.30 -9.90 -0.46
CA THR A 36 -5.21 -10.96 0.54
C THR A 36 -3.82 -11.01 1.16
N ALA A 37 -2.75 -10.86 0.37
CA ALA A 37 -1.39 -10.95 0.88
C ALA A 37 -0.86 -9.66 1.56
N LEU A 38 -1.29 -8.48 1.12
CA LEU A 38 -0.66 -7.21 1.52
C LEU A 38 -1.42 -6.41 2.58
N ASN A 39 -2.73 -6.62 2.74
CA ASN A 39 -3.54 -5.72 3.56
C ASN A 39 -3.17 -5.79 5.05
N LEU A 40 -3.13 -4.63 5.73
CA LEU A 40 -2.67 -4.54 7.12
C LEU A 40 -3.74 -4.89 8.16
N VAL A 41 -5.00 -5.06 7.73
CA VAL A 41 -6.08 -5.50 8.62
C VAL A 41 -5.89 -6.98 8.97
N ASP A 42 -5.65 -7.80 7.95
CA ASP A 42 -5.42 -9.24 8.10
C ASP A 42 -3.94 -9.56 8.38
N HIS A 43 -3.01 -8.71 7.90
CA HIS A 43 -1.56 -8.88 8.04
C HIS A 43 -0.87 -7.69 8.74
N PRO A 44 -1.12 -7.46 10.03
CA PRO A 44 -0.48 -6.38 10.78
C PRO A 44 1.06 -6.50 10.82
N GLU A 45 1.60 -7.70 10.65
CA GLU A 45 3.03 -7.99 10.55
C GLU A 45 3.70 -7.39 9.30
N ASN A 46 2.93 -6.98 8.29
CA ASN A 46 3.46 -6.32 7.10
C ASN A 46 3.70 -4.81 7.30
N PHE A 47 3.24 -4.24 8.41
CA PHE A 47 3.44 -2.83 8.70
C PHE A 47 4.94 -2.50 8.78
N LYS A 48 5.35 -1.44 8.08
CA LYS A 48 6.76 -0.98 7.95
C LYS A 48 7.71 -1.94 7.23
N LYS A 49 7.21 -3.01 6.61
CA LYS A 49 8.02 -3.79 5.67
C LYS A 49 8.16 -3.01 4.37
N GLU A 50 9.34 -3.12 3.77
CA GLU A 50 9.58 -2.62 2.44
C GLU A 50 8.94 -3.54 1.40
N VAL A 51 8.22 -2.96 0.44
CA VAL A 51 7.52 -3.70 -0.62
C VAL A 51 7.65 -2.93 -1.93
N MET A 52 7.95 -3.67 -3.00
CA MET A 52 7.86 -3.20 -4.37
C MET A 52 6.51 -3.63 -4.95
N VAL A 53 5.85 -2.74 -5.68
CA VAL A 53 4.57 -3.01 -6.35
C VAL A 53 4.63 -2.55 -7.81
N GLU A 54 3.89 -3.22 -8.67
CA GLU A 54 3.75 -2.87 -10.09
C GLU A 54 2.27 -2.63 -10.41
N GLY A 55 1.98 -1.53 -11.09
CA GLY A 55 0.63 -1.14 -11.49
C GLY A 55 0.63 0.18 -12.26
N ASP A 56 -0.57 0.74 -12.45
CA ASP A 56 -0.79 1.95 -13.24
C ASP A 56 -0.67 3.19 -12.35
N LEU A 57 0.10 4.19 -12.79
CA LEU A 57 0.19 5.50 -12.14
C LEU A 57 -1.02 6.36 -12.54
N GLU A 58 -1.95 6.57 -11.61
CA GLU A 58 -3.19 7.28 -11.84
C GLU A 58 -3.55 8.18 -10.65
N LYS A 59 -4.58 9.03 -10.81
CA LYS A 59 -5.09 9.83 -9.69
C LYS A 59 -5.85 8.93 -8.71
N TYR A 60 -5.45 8.94 -7.44
CA TYR A 60 -6.10 8.24 -6.34
C TYR A 60 -6.10 9.12 -5.08
N PHE A 61 -7.26 9.28 -4.43
CA PHE A 61 -7.45 10.26 -3.33
C PHE A 61 -7.00 11.69 -3.66
N SER A 62 -7.19 12.11 -4.90
CA SER A 62 -6.73 13.41 -5.41
C SER A 62 -5.22 13.62 -5.46
N LEU A 63 -4.43 12.58 -5.19
CA LEU A 63 -2.98 12.53 -5.33
C LEU A 63 -2.59 11.59 -6.48
N PRO A 64 -1.35 11.66 -7.01
CA PRO A 64 -0.78 10.54 -7.76
C PRO A 64 -0.76 9.29 -6.89
N GLY A 65 -1.15 8.13 -7.43
CA GLY A 65 -1.19 6.85 -6.73
C GLY A 65 -1.10 5.67 -7.69
N ILE A 66 -0.96 4.47 -7.15
CA ILE A 66 -0.86 3.25 -7.95
C ILE A 66 -2.20 2.51 -7.90
N LYS A 67 -2.73 2.16 -9.07
CA LYS A 67 -3.94 1.35 -9.22
C LYS A 67 -3.67 0.10 -10.03
N SER A 68 -4.68 -0.78 -10.09
CA SER A 68 -4.64 -1.97 -10.97
C SER A 68 -3.37 -2.82 -10.83
N LEU A 69 -2.96 -3.11 -9.58
CA LEU A 69 -1.73 -3.86 -9.33
C LEU A 69 -1.66 -5.20 -10.08
N SER A 70 -0.55 -5.44 -10.75
CA SER A 70 -0.21 -6.68 -11.47
C SER A 70 0.74 -7.58 -10.66
N ALA A 71 1.63 -6.97 -9.87
CA ALA A 71 2.67 -7.68 -9.13
C ALA A 71 3.04 -6.97 -7.82
N TYR A 72 3.62 -7.75 -6.90
CA TYR A 72 4.26 -7.24 -5.68
C TYR A 72 5.43 -8.13 -5.25
N LYS A 73 6.35 -7.57 -4.47
CA LYS A 73 7.46 -8.29 -3.84
C LYS A 73 7.88 -7.60 -2.56
N PHE A 74 7.90 -8.32 -1.44
CA PHE A 74 8.56 -7.82 -0.23
C PHE A 74 10.07 -7.78 -0.45
N VAL A 75 10.68 -6.65 -0.10
CA VAL A 75 12.13 -6.49 -0.08
C VAL A 75 12.63 -7.00 1.27
N LYS A 76 13.82 -7.60 1.25
CA LYS A 76 14.38 -8.32 2.40
C LYS A 76 15.08 -7.39 3.36
#